data_AF-A0A2M4CNL3-F1
#
_entry.id   AF-A0A2M4CNL3-F1
#
_cell.length_a   1.000
_cell.length_b   1.000
_cell.length_c   1.000
_cell.angle_alpha   90.00
_cell.angle_beta   90.00
_cell.angle_gamma   90.00
#
_symmetry.space_group_name_H-M   'P 1'
#
loop_
_entity.id
_entity.type
_entity.pdbx_description
1 polymer ?
#
loop_
_entity_poly.entity_id
_entity_poly.type
_entity_poly.pdbx_seq_one_letter_code
_entity_poly.pdbx_strand_id
1 'polypeptide(L)'
;SQFSLCVTFLYSNANFNTISNPFFSGNLTKRIVLSIMVEVIAFIVTVILAMMNSSEWPGAFFWITMTTVVILNMASGIYQNSVYGMAAKLPFKYTGAVVLGSNVSGTFTSIILLLSSEFASSVRTAAIYYFITAMFFLLLCFDTYFALPLNKYYRYHELMKEKEMESNQRMNPSQRPPYWTIFKQAFPQLFNVFFVFFVTLSIFPAVHSDVKQSDKNFMVPEKHFSNICCFLTFNLCAMLGSLATSWVQWPKPKYLVWPVVLRVVFLPLFLFCNYQPLNITRVLPVYINNDWVFWGLGIVMSFSSGYLSSLGMMYAPQSVEPRYAMTAGMFAAAMLITGIFTGLLFTRLCPMFVQHNFLDWLI
;
A
#
# COMPACT_ATOMS: atom_id res chain seq x y z
N SER A 1 -13.12 4.06 8.12
CA SER A 1 -12.02 3.60 7.25
C SER A 1 -12.04 2.10 7.01
N GLN A 2 -12.19 1.23 8.02
CA GLN A 2 -12.08 -0.23 7.83
C GLN A 2 -13.21 -0.86 7.00
N PHE A 3 -14.43 -0.33 7.04
CA PHE A 3 -15.51 -0.72 6.12
C PHE A 3 -15.14 -0.40 4.66
N SER A 4 -14.57 0.78 4.40
CA SER A 4 -14.06 1.16 3.08
C SER A 4 -12.97 0.21 2.57
N LEU A 5 -12.04 -0.20 3.44
CA LEU A 5 -11.01 -1.19 3.12
C LEU A 5 -11.57 -2.59 2.89
N CYS A 6 -12.59 -3.00 3.64
CA CYS A 6 -13.31 -4.26 3.43
C CYS A 6 -14.04 -4.27 2.08
N VAL A 7 -14.68 -3.16 1.71
CA VAL A 7 -15.32 -3.00 0.39
C VAL A 7 -14.27 -2.94 -0.71
N THR A 8 -13.14 -2.27 -0.50
CA THR A 8 -12.01 -2.24 -1.45
C THR A 8 -11.40 -3.62 -1.65
N PHE A 9 -11.23 -4.38 -0.57
CA PHE A 9 -10.82 -5.77 -0.61
C PHE A 9 -11.83 -6.64 -1.38
N LEU A 10 -13.12 -6.49 -1.10
CA LEU A 10 -14.19 -7.20 -1.79
C LEU A 10 -14.27 -6.80 -3.27
N TYR A 11 -14.04 -5.53 -3.63
CA TYR A 11 -14.07 -5.05 -5.01
C TYR A 11 -12.79 -5.37 -5.79
N SER A 12 -11.61 -5.30 -5.17
CA SER A 12 -10.36 -5.74 -5.81
C SER A 12 -10.34 -7.25 -6.05
N ASN A 13 -10.92 -8.04 -5.13
CA ASN A 13 -11.15 -9.47 -5.35
C ASN A 13 -12.36 -9.74 -6.26
N ALA A 14 -13.40 -8.91 -6.26
CA ALA A 14 -14.47 -9.01 -7.25
C ALA A 14 -13.90 -8.75 -8.65
N ASN A 15 -12.96 -7.80 -8.82
CA ASN A 15 -12.20 -7.59 -10.05
C ASN A 15 -11.38 -8.82 -10.48
N PHE A 16 -10.91 -9.65 -9.53
CA PHE A 16 -10.33 -10.97 -9.83
C PHE A 16 -11.36 -11.90 -10.49
N ASN A 17 -12.60 -11.95 -10.00
CA ASN A 17 -13.74 -12.62 -10.65
C ASN A 17 -14.25 -11.86 -11.91
N THR A 18 -13.84 -10.62 -12.10
CA THR A 18 -14.24 -9.78 -13.25
C THR A 18 -13.29 -9.95 -14.44
N ILE A 19 -12.20 -10.71 -14.28
CA ILE A 19 -11.41 -11.25 -15.39
C ILE A 19 -12.26 -12.18 -16.29
N SER A 20 -13.40 -12.68 -15.78
CA SER A 20 -14.41 -13.43 -16.55
C SER A 20 -15.64 -12.63 -16.99
N ASN A 21 -15.77 -11.34 -16.67
CA ASN A 21 -16.97 -10.55 -16.99
C ASN A 21 -16.72 -9.62 -18.21
N PRO A 22 -17.45 -9.77 -19.33
CA PRO A 22 -17.19 -9.05 -20.58
C PRO A 22 -17.30 -7.50 -20.49
N PHE A 23 -17.92 -6.95 -19.45
CA PHE A 23 -18.01 -5.48 -19.25
C PHE A 23 -16.70 -4.83 -18.76
N PHE A 24 -15.82 -5.61 -18.11
CA PHE A 24 -14.55 -5.15 -17.53
C PHE A 24 -13.33 -5.92 -18.06
N SER A 25 -13.56 -6.91 -18.94
CA SER A 25 -12.60 -7.45 -19.92
C SER A 25 -12.25 -6.41 -21.00
N GLY A 26 -12.04 -5.16 -20.58
CA GLY A 26 -11.73 -4.02 -21.42
C GLY A 26 -10.26 -3.66 -21.41
N ASN A 27 -9.83 -2.95 -22.45
CA ASN A 27 -8.52 -2.33 -22.59
C ASN A 27 -8.08 -1.67 -21.26
N LEU A 28 -6.90 -2.03 -20.72
CA LEU A 28 -6.37 -1.51 -19.44
C LEU A 28 -6.42 0.01 -19.40
N THR A 29 -6.21 0.66 -20.54
CA THR A 29 -6.26 2.11 -20.68
C THR A 29 -7.63 2.67 -20.29
N LYS A 30 -8.72 2.01 -20.67
CA LYS A 30 -10.09 2.42 -20.30
C LYS A 30 -10.33 2.31 -18.80
N ARG A 31 -9.83 1.24 -18.17
CA ARG A 31 -9.96 1.04 -16.71
C ARG A 31 -9.25 2.15 -15.94
N ILE A 32 -8.05 2.53 -16.37
CA ILE A 32 -7.27 3.59 -15.72
C ILE A 32 -7.94 4.96 -15.91
N VAL A 33 -8.33 5.31 -17.13
CA VAL A 33 -9.00 6.60 -17.39
C VAL A 33 -10.30 6.70 -16.59
N LEU A 34 -11.11 5.64 -16.56
CA LEU A 34 -12.34 5.61 -15.77
C LEU A 34 -12.06 5.75 -14.27
N SER A 35 -11.08 5.03 -13.74
CA SER A 35 -10.68 5.16 -12.33
C SER A 35 -10.24 6.57 -11.99
N ILE A 36 -9.37 7.19 -12.81
CA ILE A 36 -8.91 8.57 -12.56
C ILE A 36 -10.10 9.54 -12.61
N MET A 37 -11.02 9.40 -13.57
CA MET A 37 -12.23 10.25 -13.64
C MET A 37 -13.08 10.13 -12.38
N VAL A 38 -13.31 8.90 -11.89
CA VAL A 38 -14.05 8.67 -10.64
C VAL A 38 -13.32 9.27 -9.44
N GLU A 39 -11.99 9.13 -9.37
CA GLU A 39 -11.16 9.73 -8.32
C GLU A 39 -11.26 11.26 -8.32
N VAL A 40 -11.18 11.90 -9.49
CA VAL A 40 -11.31 13.36 -9.64
C VAL A 40 -12.67 13.82 -9.12
N ILE A 41 -13.75 13.18 -9.57
CA ILE A 41 -15.12 13.56 -9.20
C ILE A 41 -15.34 13.37 -7.69
N ALA A 42 -14.96 12.21 -7.15
CA ALA A 42 -15.11 11.92 -5.73
C ALA A 42 -14.23 12.84 -4.86
N PHE A 43 -13.05 13.23 -5.36
CA PHE A 43 -12.19 14.21 -4.69
C PHE A 43 -12.84 15.59 -4.66
N ILE A 44 -13.38 16.09 -5.78
CA ILE A 44 -14.12 17.37 -5.84
C ILE A 44 -15.30 17.36 -4.86
N VAL A 45 -16.08 16.28 -4.82
CA VAL A 45 -17.17 16.11 -3.85
C VAL A 45 -16.66 16.19 -2.41
N THR A 46 -15.54 15.54 -2.11
CA THR A 46 -14.92 15.57 -0.77
C THR A 46 -14.49 16.99 -0.37
N VAL A 47 -13.91 17.75 -1.31
CA VAL A 47 -13.50 19.16 -1.10
C VAL A 47 -14.71 20.04 -0.81
N ILE A 48 -15.77 19.91 -1.61
CA ILE A 48 -17.01 20.68 -1.42
C ILE A 48 -17.62 20.39 -0.05
N LEU A 49 -17.75 19.11 0.31
CA LEU A 49 -18.29 18.70 1.61
C LEU A 49 -17.46 19.23 2.77
N ALA A 50 -16.13 19.22 2.66
CA ALA A 50 -15.25 19.71 3.71
C ALA A 50 -15.32 21.25 3.91
N MET A 51 -15.73 21.99 2.88
CA MET A 51 -15.85 23.45 2.94
C MET A 51 -17.24 23.93 3.37
N MET A 52 -18.27 23.10 3.15
CA MET A 52 -19.65 23.37 3.54
C MET A 52 -19.84 23.31 5.06
N ASN A 53 -20.71 24.18 5.58
CA ASN A 53 -21.08 24.14 6.99
C ASN A 53 -22.07 23.00 7.24
N SER A 54 -21.61 21.92 7.86
CA SER A 54 -22.40 20.71 8.14
C SER A 54 -23.05 20.69 9.52
N SER A 55 -23.03 21.80 10.25
CA SER A 55 -23.49 21.91 11.64
C SER A 55 -24.95 21.47 11.85
N GLU A 56 -25.81 21.64 10.84
CA GLU A 56 -27.25 21.31 10.91
C GLU A 56 -27.56 19.83 10.59
N TRP A 57 -26.61 19.08 10.03
CA TRP A 57 -26.85 17.78 9.40
C TRP A 57 -25.63 16.84 9.50
N PRO A 58 -25.11 16.60 10.72
CA PRO A 58 -23.90 15.81 10.94
C PRO A 58 -24.04 14.35 10.48
N GLY A 59 -25.23 13.76 10.60
CA GLY A 59 -25.49 12.38 10.16
C GLY A 59 -25.40 12.21 8.65
N ALA A 60 -25.98 13.13 7.88
CA ALA A 60 -25.89 13.12 6.42
C ALA A 60 -24.45 13.33 5.96
N PHE A 61 -23.75 14.31 6.56
CA PHE A 61 -22.33 14.56 6.28
C PHE A 61 -21.46 13.31 6.51
N PHE A 62 -21.69 12.59 7.62
CA PHE A 62 -20.98 11.36 7.93
C PHE A 62 -21.18 10.27 6.86
N TRP A 63 -22.43 9.97 6.49
CA TRP A 63 -22.73 8.91 5.52
C TRP A 63 -22.26 9.24 4.11
N ILE A 64 -22.42 10.50 3.68
CA ILE A 64 -21.93 10.94 2.37
C ILE A 64 -20.40 10.84 2.34
N THR A 65 -19.70 11.36 3.35
CA THR A 65 -18.24 11.28 3.43
C THR A 65 -17.75 9.83 3.43
N MET A 66 -18.39 8.95 4.20
CA MET A 66 -18.03 7.54 4.23
C MET A 66 -18.25 6.87 2.86
N THR A 67 -19.36 7.17 2.18
CA THR A 67 -19.66 6.65 0.85
C THR A 67 -18.63 7.12 -0.19
N THR A 68 -18.27 8.41 -0.17
CA THR A 68 -17.23 8.95 -1.06
C THR A 68 -15.88 8.31 -0.79
N VAL A 69 -15.51 8.09 0.47
CA VAL A 69 -14.28 7.37 0.83
C VAL A 69 -14.29 5.93 0.31
N VAL A 70 -15.43 5.24 0.39
CA VAL A 70 -15.58 3.88 -0.18
C VAL A 70 -15.37 3.91 -1.70
N ILE A 71 -15.99 4.85 -2.41
CA ILE A 71 -15.82 5.03 -3.86
C ILE A 71 -14.36 5.32 -4.23
N LEU A 72 -13.70 6.23 -3.50
CA LEU A 72 -12.29 6.56 -3.71
C LEU A 72 -11.38 5.34 -3.56
N ASN A 73 -11.54 4.54 -2.50
CA ASN A 73 -10.68 3.37 -2.31
C ASN A 73 -10.96 2.27 -3.35
N MET A 74 -12.21 2.10 -3.79
CA MET A 74 -12.55 1.17 -4.90
C MET A 74 -11.89 1.61 -6.21
N ALA A 75 -12.00 2.89 -6.57
CA ALA A 75 -11.39 3.44 -7.78
C ALA A 75 -9.85 3.31 -7.74
N SER A 76 -9.26 3.60 -6.57
CA SER A 76 -7.82 3.46 -6.33
C SER A 76 -7.34 2.01 -6.41
N GLY A 77 -8.12 1.05 -5.91
CA GLY A 77 -7.83 -0.38 -6.05
C GLY A 77 -7.80 -0.82 -7.53
N ILE A 78 -8.75 -0.35 -8.34
CA ILE A 78 -8.79 -0.63 -9.79
C ILE A 78 -7.62 0.06 -10.51
N TYR A 79 -7.33 1.31 -10.17
CA TYR A 79 -6.22 2.08 -10.72
C TYR A 79 -4.90 1.37 -10.43
N GLN A 80 -4.62 1.08 -9.16
CA GLN A 80 -3.38 0.42 -8.72
C GLN A 80 -3.21 -0.94 -9.38
N ASN A 81 -4.26 -1.76 -9.42
CA ASN A 81 -4.22 -3.07 -10.10
C ASN A 81 -3.90 -2.95 -11.59
N SER A 82 -4.53 -2.00 -12.28
CA SER A 82 -4.34 -1.77 -13.71
C SER A 82 -2.94 -1.21 -14.02
N VAL A 83 -2.43 -0.29 -13.20
CA VAL A 83 -1.09 0.28 -13.33
C VAL A 83 -0.02 -0.79 -13.12
N TYR A 84 -0.15 -1.66 -12.13
CA TYR A 84 0.78 -2.78 -11.95
C TYR A 84 0.73 -3.78 -13.12
N GLY A 85 -0.46 -4.06 -13.68
CA GLY A 85 -0.62 -4.88 -14.88
C GLY A 85 0.06 -4.26 -16.12
N MET A 86 -0.06 -2.94 -16.30
CA MET A 86 0.67 -2.23 -17.36
C MET A 86 2.18 -2.21 -17.11
N ALA A 87 2.63 -1.92 -15.90
CA ALA A 87 4.06 -1.88 -15.58
C ALA A 87 4.72 -3.25 -15.75
N ALA A 88 3.99 -4.33 -15.50
CA ALA A 88 4.42 -5.70 -15.78
C ALA A 88 4.60 -6.00 -17.28
N LYS A 89 4.06 -5.15 -18.18
CA LYS A 89 4.40 -5.22 -19.61
C LYS A 89 5.83 -4.74 -19.88
N LEU A 90 6.36 -3.87 -19.05
CA LEU A 90 7.67 -3.26 -19.26
C LEU A 90 8.78 -4.07 -18.55
N PRO A 91 10.05 -3.78 -18.84
CA PRO A 91 11.16 -4.34 -18.07
C PRO A 91 10.96 -4.14 -16.56
N PHE A 92 11.44 -5.09 -15.78
CA PHE A 92 11.15 -5.18 -14.36
C PHE A 92 11.45 -3.92 -13.52
N LYS A 93 12.39 -3.07 -13.98
CA LYS A 93 12.72 -1.78 -13.35
C LYS A 93 11.50 -0.85 -13.25
N TYR A 94 10.57 -0.91 -14.20
CA TYR A 94 9.39 -0.05 -14.22
C TYR A 94 8.35 -0.48 -13.19
N THR A 95 8.20 -1.78 -12.90
CA THR A 95 7.36 -2.24 -11.78
C THR A 95 7.93 -1.74 -10.45
N GLY A 96 9.25 -1.77 -10.27
CA GLY A 96 9.92 -1.19 -9.12
C GLY A 96 9.70 0.33 -9.01
N ALA A 97 9.73 1.06 -10.13
CA ALA A 97 9.46 2.50 -10.16
C ALA A 97 8.03 2.86 -9.71
N VAL A 98 7.02 2.02 -10.04
CA VAL A 98 5.64 2.20 -9.55
C VAL A 98 5.58 2.04 -8.03
N VAL A 99 6.24 1.02 -7.48
CA VAL A 99 6.30 0.80 -6.01
C VAL A 99 7.04 1.95 -5.32
N LEU A 100 8.16 2.39 -5.89
CA LEU A 100 8.90 3.55 -5.40
C LEU A 100 8.02 4.81 -5.37
N GLY A 101 7.28 5.10 -6.45
CA GLY A 101 6.35 6.23 -6.51
C GLY A 101 5.29 6.18 -5.39
N SER A 102 4.77 4.99 -5.08
CA SER A 102 3.83 4.80 -3.96
C SER A 102 4.44 5.08 -2.59
N ASN A 103 5.73 4.81 -2.39
CA ASN A 103 6.41 5.09 -1.12
C ASN A 103 6.90 6.55 -1.03
N VAL A 104 7.24 7.17 -2.16
CA VAL A 104 7.51 8.61 -2.26
C VAL A 104 6.27 9.41 -1.88
N SER A 105 5.08 9.03 -2.37
CA SER A 105 3.84 9.74 -2.03
C SER A 105 3.50 9.66 -0.53
N GLY A 106 3.75 8.53 0.13
CA GLY A 106 3.61 8.39 1.58
C GLY A 106 4.57 9.30 2.38
N THR A 107 5.83 9.39 1.91
CA THR A 107 6.83 10.30 2.50
C THR A 107 6.41 11.75 2.35
N PHE A 108 5.99 12.12 1.14
CA PHE A 108 5.50 13.45 0.83
C PHE A 108 4.27 13.83 1.68
N THR A 109 3.33 12.90 1.84
CA THR A 109 2.14 13.09 2.69
C THR A 109 2.53 13.32 4.15
N SER A 110 3.53 12.59 4.66
CA SER A 110 4.03 12.76 6.03
C SER A 110 4.72 14.12 6.24
N ILE A 111 5.48 14.58 5.24
CA ILE A 111 6.11 15.90 5.25
C ILE A 111 5.04 17.00 5.25
N ILE A 112 4.03 16.90 4.37
CA ILE A 112 2.92 17.87 4.36
C ILE A 112 2.18 17.85 5.70
N LEU A 113 1.97 16.69 6.31
CA LEU A 113 1.33 16.62 7.63
C LEU A 113 2.08 17.42 8.68
N LEU A 114 3.40 17.26 8.75
CA LEU A 114 4.24 18.04 9.66
C LEU A 114 4.19 19.54 9.33
N LEU A 115 4.40 19.91 8.06
CA LEU A 115 4.37 21.31 7.64
C LEU A 115 3.01 21.96 7.91
N SER A 116 1.91 21.30 7.59
CA SER A 116 0.56 21.82 7.83
C SER A 116 0.28 22.03 9.31
N SER A 117 0.82 21.18 10.19
CA SER A 117 0.63 21.32 11.64
C SER A 117 1.36 22.51 12.24
N GLU A 118 2.43 22.97 11.60
CA GLU A 118 3.23 24.12 12.05
C GLU A 118 2.79 25.44 11.37
N PHE A 119 2.42 25.39 10.08
CA PHE A 119 2.10 26.58 9.28
C PHE A 119 0.61 26.94 9.25
N ALA A 120 -0.30 26.02 9.58
CA ALA A 120 -1.72 26.32 9.48
C ALA A 120 -2.25 27.06 10.72
N SER A 121 -2.72 28.29 10.50
CA SER A 121 -3.38 29.11 11.51
C SER A 121 -4.77 28.60 11.92
N SER A 122 -5.40 27.74 11.11
CA SER A 122 -6.68 27.10 11.42
C SER A 122 -6.82 25.74 10.72
N VAL A 123 -7.67 24.86 11.27
CA VAL A 123 -7.97 23.54 10.67
C VAL A 123 -8.55 23.68 9.25
N ARG A 124 -9.36 24.73 9.02
CA ARG A 124 -9.90 25.03 7.68
C ARG A 124 -8.80 25.41 6.70
N THR A 125 -7.85 26.25 7.13
CA THR A 125 -6.70 26.66 6.31
C THR A 125 -5.81 25.45 5.97
N ALA A 126 -5.56 24.57 6.94
CA ALA A 126 -4.83 23.31 6.72
C ALA A 126 -5.52 22.45 5.64
N ALA A 127 -6.83 22.24 5.76
CA ALA A 127 -7.62 21.45 4.81
C ALA A 127 -7.53 22.02 3.38
N ILE A 128 -7.62 23.35 3.23
CA ILE A 128 -7.46 24.02 1.93
C ILE A 128 -6.07 23.73 1.32
N TYR A 129 -4.99 23.81 2.11
CA TYR A 129 -3.65 23.49 1.61
C TYR A 129 -3.51 22.03 1.19
N TYR A 130 -4.10 21.09 1.93
CA TYR A 130 -4.15 19.69 1.52
C TYR A 130 -4.89 19.50 0.20
N PHE A 131 -6.02 20.17 0.02
CA PHE A 131 -6.82 20.02 -1.18
C PHE A 131 -6.16 20.61 -2.42
N ILE A 132 -5.57 21.80 -2.32
CA ILE A 132 -4.81 22.41 -3.41
C ILE A 132 -3.65 21.51 -3.83
N THR A 133 -2.88 21.01 -2.84
CA THR A 133 -1.73 20.16 -3.11
C THR A 133 -2.15 18.84 -3.76
N ALA A 134 -3.20 18.19 -3.25
CA ALA A 134 -3.70 16.94 -3.83
C ALA A 134 -4.26 17.15 -5.25
N MET A 135 -4.97 18.26 -5.53
CA MET A 135 -5.45 18.59 -6.88
C MET A 135 -4.28 18.76 -7.86
N PHE A 136 -3.23 19.46 -7.45
CA PHE A 136 -2.02 19.65 -8.27
C PHE A 136 -1.39 18.29 -8.67
N PHE A 137 -1.20 17.38 -7.71
CA PHE A 137 -0.65 16.05 -8.02
C PHE A 137 -1.59 15.19 -8.84
N LEU A 138 -2.90 15.29 -8.62
CA LEU A 138 -3.89 14.56 -9.40
C LEU A 138 -3.84 14.99 -10.88
N LEU A 139 -3.80 16.30 -11.15
CA LEU A 139 -3.70 16.83 -12.51
C LEU A 139 -2.37 16.44 -13.17
N LEU A 140 -1.24 16.53 -12.45
CA LEU A 140 0.04 16.04 -12.95
C LEU A 140 0.00 14.54 -13.30
N CYS A 141 -0.65 13.72 -12.48
CA CYS A 141 -0.81 12.29 -12.74
C CYS A 141 -1.68 12.05 -13.98
N PHE A 142 -2.77 12.80 -14.13
CA PHE A 142 -3.64 12.75 -15.30
C PHE A 142 -2.87 13.11 -16.58
N ASP A 143 -2.19 14.26 -16.60
CA ASP A 143 -1.45 14.74 -17.77
C ASP A 143 -0.31 13.79 -18.17
N THR A 144 0.46 13.31 -17.19
CA THR A 144 1.56 12.36 -17.45
C THR A 144 1.07 11.01 -17.98
N TYR A 145 -0.10 10.55 -17.53
CA TYR A 145 -0.71 9.34 -18.07
C TYR A 145 -1.11 9.51 -19.54
N PHE A 146 -1.72 10.64 -19.91
CA PHE A 146 -2.05 10.93 -21.32
C PHE A 146 -0.81 11.19 -22.19
N ALA A 147 0.30 11.63 -21.59
CA ALA A 147 1.57 11.77 -22.28
C ALA A 147 2.30 10.42 -22.50
N LEU A 148 1.95 9.37 -21.75
CA LEU A 148 2.64 8.08 -21.81
C LEU A 148 2.65 7.43 -23.22
N PRO A 149 1.53 7.39 -23.97
CA PRO A 149 1.50 6.84 -25.34
C PRO A 149 2.33 7.65 -26.35
N LEU A 150 2.65 8.92 -26.05
CA LEU A 150 3.50 9.76 -26.90
C LEU A 150 4.98 9.34 -26.81
N ASN A 151 5.37 8.62 -25.76
CA ASN A 151 6.74 8.14 -25.59
C ASN A 151 7.04 6.99 -26.56
N LYS A 152 8.04 7.20 -27.44
CA LYS A 152 8.51 6.21 -28.42
C LYS A 152 8.91 4.88 -27.76
N TYR A 153 9.52 4.91 -26.58
CA TYR A 153 9.97 3.70 -25.88
C TYR A 153 8.78 2.87 -25.35
N TYR A 154 7.81 3.53 -24.73
CA TYR A 154 6.59 2.87 -24.25
C TYR A 154 5.83 2.24 -25.42
N ARG A 155 5.63 3.01 -26.49
CA ARG A 155 4.95 2.54 -27.71
C ARG A 155 5.65 1.34 -28.36
N TYR A 156 6.98 1.30 -28.35
CA TYR A 156 7.73 0.16 -28.85
C TYR A 156 7.44 -1.13 -28.07
N HIS A 157 7.51 -1.08 -26.73
CA HIS A 157 7.23 -2.26 -25.89
C HIS A 157 5.76 -2.69 -25.96
N GLU A 158 4.84 -1.74 -26.06
CA GLU A 158 3.42 -2.02 -26.22
C GLU A 158 3.14 -2.75 -27.55
N LEU A 159 3.64 -2.22 -28.67
CA LEU A 159 3.48 -2.83 -30.00
C LEU A 159 4.15 -4.20 -30.10
N MET A 160 5.33 -4.38 -29.52
CA MET A 160 6.02 -5.69 -29.52
C MET A 160 5.19 -6.74 -28.79
N LYS A 161 4.62 -6.39 -27.62
CA LYS A 161 3.74 -7.31 -26.88
C LYS A 161 2.42 -7.57 -27.58
N GLU A 162 1.85 -6.57 -28.24
CA GLU A 162 0.63 -6.75 -29.04
C GLU A 162 0.87 -7.72 -30.19
N LYS A 163 1.97 -7.57 -30.93
CA LYS A 163 2.38 -8.51 -31.99
C LYS A 163 2.62 -9.93 -31.47
N GLU A 164 3.28 -10.09 -30.32
CA GLU A 164 3.47 -11.40 -29.69
C GLU A 164 2.15 -12.04 -29.25
N MET A 165 1.18 -11.24 -28.79
CA MET A 165 -0.15 -11.74 -28.44
C MET A 165 -0.95 -12.16 -29.66
N GLU A 166 -0.92 -11.36 -30.74
CA GLU A 166 -1.58 -11.67 -32.01
C GLU A 166 -1.00 -12.89 -32.71
N SER A 167 0.34 -13.01 -32.78
CA SER A 167 0.99 -14.18 -33.38
C SER A 167 0.63 -15.47 -32.64
N ASN A 168 0.59 -15.41 -31.31
CA ASN A 168 0.20 -16.55 -30.48
C ASN A 168 -1.29 -16.88 -30.58
N GLN A 169 -2.18 -15.88 -30.71
CA GLN A 169 -3.61 -16.11 -30.97
C GLN A 169 -3.84 -16.79 -32.32
N ARG A 170 -3.06 -16.43 -33.36
CA ARG A 170 -3.12 -17.10 -34.66
C ARG A 170 -2.67 -18.55 -34.59
N MET A 171 -1.65 -18.85 -33.78
CA MET A 171 -1.16 -20.23 -33.59
C MET A 171 -2.09 -21.08 -32.73
N ASN A 172 -2.73 -20.51 -31.70
CA ASN A 172 -3.60 -21.22 -30.75
C ASN A 172 -4.87 -20.43 -30.40
N PRO A 173 -5.88 -20.38 -31.29
CA PRO A 173 -7.05 -19.50 -31.17
C PRO A 173 -8.02 -19.86 -30.03
N SER A 174 -7.99 -21.09 -29.53
CA SER A 174 -8.92 -21.60 -28.50
C SER A 174 -8.32 -21.70 -27.09
N GLN A 175 -7.07 -21.28 -26.90
CA GLN A 175 -6.38 -21.45 -25.62
C GLN A 175 -6.72 -20.30 -24.64
N ARG A 176 -7.66 -20.56 -23.74
CA ARG A 176 -7.92 -19.64 -22.61
C ARG A 176 -6.65 -19.51 -21.75
N PRO A 177 -6.32 -18.30 -21.26
CA PRO A 177 -5.18 -18.14 -20.35
C PRO A 177 -5.39 -19.04 -19.11
N PRO A 178 -4.41 -19.91 -18.77
CA PRO A 178 -4.54 -20.83 -17.67
C PRO A 178 -4.30 -20.09 -16.34
N TYR A 179 -5.28 -19.31 -15.88
CA TYR A 179 -5.19 -18.45 -14.68
C TYR A 179 -4.66 -19.20 -13.45
N TRP A 180 -5.10 -20.44 -13.26
CA TRP A 180 -4.64 -21.28 -12.15
C TRP A 180 -3.16 -21.66 -12.25
N THR A 181 -2.67 -21.91 -13.46
CA THR A 181 -1.26 -22.22 -13.70
C THR A 181 -0.40 -20.98 -13.49
N ILE A 182 -0.84 -19.82 -13.99
CA ILE A 182 -0.18 -18.52 -13.78
C ILE A 182 -0.09 -18.22 -12.28
N PHE A 183 -1.19 -18.42 -11.55
CA PHE A 183 -1.24 -18.24 -10.11
C PHE A 183 -0.26 -19.17 -9.39
N LYS A 184 -0.28 -20.47 -9.70
CA LYS A 184 0.64 -21.45 -9.11
C LYS A 184 2.11 -21.14 -9.35
N GLN A 185 2.46 -20.70 -10.56
CA GLN A 185 3.84 -20.32 -10.89
C GLN A 185 4.29 -19.04 -10.16
N ALA A 186 3.42 -18.02 -10.09
CA ALA A 186 3.71 -16.78 -9.40
C ALA A 186 3.60 -16.88 -7.86
N PHE A 187 2.96 -17.94 -7.35
CA PHE A 187 2.57 -18.11 -5.95
C PHE A 187 3.67 -17.78 -4.92
N PRO A 188 4.94 -18.21 -5.08
CA PRO A 188 5.98 -17.87 -4.11
C PRO A 188 6.18 -16.36 -3.94
N GLN A 189 6.14 -15.60 -5.03
CA GLN A 189 6.28 -14.14 -4.98
C GLN A 189 5.00 -13.45 -4.52
N LEU A 190 3.84 -14.00 -4.90
CA LEU A 190 2.54 -13.54 -4.39
C LEU A 190 2.44 -13.66 -2.87
N PHE A 191 2.88 -14.79 -2.31
CA PHE A 191 2.97 -15.00 -0.87
C PHE A 191 3.94 -14.01 -0.22
N ASN A 192 5.11 -13.76 -0.83
CA ASN A 192 6.07 -12.80 -0.30
C ASN A 192 5.46 -11.39 -0.19
N VAL A 193 4.79 -10.92 -1.24
CA VAL A 193 4.11 -9.61 -1.23
C VAL A 193 3.02 -9.58 -0.16
N PHE A 194 2.14 -10.59 -0.14
CA PHE A 194 1.08 -10.70 0.86
C PHE A 194 1.64 -10.62 2.29
N PHE A 195 2.65 -11.44 2.60
CA PHE A 195 3.17 -11.58 3.96
C PHE A 195 3.95 -10.35 4.44
N VAL A 196 4.68 -9.66 3.54
CA VAL A 196 5.31 -8.37 3.87
C VAL A 196 4.26 -7.36 4.32
N PHE A 197 3.19 -7.17 3.53
CA PHE A 197 2.13 -6.22 3.88
C PHE A 197 1.30 -6.67 5.07
N PHE A 198 1.05 -7.98 5.23
CA PHE A 198 0.39 -8.52 6.42
C PHE A 198 1.12 -8.14 7.70
N VAL A 199 2.42 -8.46 7.80
CA VAL A 199 3.21 -8.14 8.99
C VAL A 199 3.34 -6.63 9.19
N THR A 200 3.59 -5.90 8.11
CA THR A 200 3.75 -4.44 8.18
C THR A 200 2.48 -3.77 8.71
N LEU A 201 1.31 -4.10 8.15
CA LEU A 201 0.04 -3.47 8.51
C LEU A 201 -0.54 -4.02 9.82
N SER A 202 -0.08 -5.19 10.28
CA SER A 202 -0.39 -5.69 11.62
C SER A 202 0.14 -4.76 12.71
N ILE A 203 1.31 -4.13 12.47
CA ILE A 203 2.01 -3.28 13.43
C ILE A 203 1.80 -1.79 13.12
N PHE A 204 2.12 -1.37 11.89
CA PHE A 204 2.00 0.04 11.46
C PHE A 204 0.65 0.31 10.79
N PRO A 205 -0.06 1.41 11.12
CA PRO A 205 0.34 2.44 12.07
C PRO A 205 -0.10 2.14 13.51
N ALA A 206 -1.13 1.33 13.75
CA ALA A 206 -1.84 1.32 15.02
C ALA A 206 -1.00 0.92 16.24
N VAL A 207 -0.33 -0.24 16.21
CA VAL A 207 0.54 -0.67 17.33
C VAL A 207 1.74 0.27 17.42
N HIS A 208 2.31 0.64 16.28
CA HIS A 208 3.51 1.47 16.21
C HIS A 208 3.30 2.89 16.77
N SER A 209 2.15 3.52 16.52
CA SER A 209 1.83 4.88 16.97
C SER A 209 1.48 4.97 18.45
N ASP A 210 1.00 3.86 19.02
CA ASP A 210 0.55 3.75 20.42
C ASP A 210 1.69 3.35 21.37
N VAL A 211 2.91 3.18 20.86
CA VAL A 211 4.11 3.08 21.68
C VAL A 211 4.43 4.45 22.28
N LYS A 212 4.58 4.50 23.60
CA LYS A 212 4.92 5.71 24.34
C LYS A 212 6.42 5.82 24.58
N GLN A 213 6.88 7.06 24.61
CA GLN A 213 8.25 7.39 24.98
C GLN A 213 8.54 6.94 26.42
N SER A 214 9.69 6.30 26.63
CA SER A 214 10.10 5.73 27.91
C SER A 214 11.06 6.68 28.65
N ASP A 215 11.94 7.39 27.92
CA ASP A 215 12.88 8.37 28.46
C ASP A 215 12.47 9.81 28.08
N LYS A 216 12.21 10.65 29.08
CA LYS A 216 11.84 12.06 28.89
C LYS A 216 12.97 12.92 28.29
N ASN A 217 14.22 12.47 28.35
CA ASN A 217 15.38 13.16 27.77
C ASN A 217 15.68 12.75 26.32
N PHE A 218 14.85 11.89 25.71
CA PHE A 218 15.05 11.50 24.31
C PHE A 218 14.96 12.71 23.36
N MET A 219 15.71 12.65 22.25
CA MET A 219 15.90 13.76 21.30
C MET A 219 14.60 14.34 20.74
N VAL A 220 13.56 13.50 20.63
CA VAL A 220 12.27 13.89 20.06
C VAL A 220 11.28 14.22 21.17
N PRO A 221 10.65 15.42 21.15
CA PRO A 221 9.61 15.77 22.12
C PRO A 221 8.41 14.81 22.06
N GLU A 222 7.82 14.51 23.21
CA GLU A 222 6.69 13.57 23.35
C GLU A 222 5.53 13.87 22.39
N LYS A 223 5.21 15.16 22.21
CA LYS A 223 4.16 15.62 21.28
C LYS A 223 4.39 15.19 19.83
N HIS A 224 5.64 15.13 19.39
CA HIS A 224 6.02 14.78 18.01
C HIS A 224 6.57 13.36 17.88
N PHE A 225 6.64 12.60 18.98
CA PHE A 225 7.24 11.27 19.02
C PHE A 225 6.61 10.33 17.98
N SER A 226 5.28 10.23 17.97
CA SER A 226 4.54 9.36 17.02
C SER A 226 4.68 9.85 15.57
N ASN A 227 4.61 11.16 15.34
CA ASN A 227 4.72 11.73 13.99
C ASN A 227 6.11 11.50 13.38
N ILE A 228 7.18 11.61 14.18
CA ILE A 228 8.56 11.47 13.71
C ILE A 228 9.02 10.01 13.73
N CYS A 229 8.95 9.34 14.89
CA CYS A 229 9.51 8.01 15.08
C CYS A 229 8.66 6.91 14.42
N CYS A 230 7.35 7.13 14.26
CA CYS A 230 6.46 6.19 13.55
C CYS A 230 6.21 6.67 12.11
N PHE A 231 5.42 7.72 11.88
CA PHE A 231 4.94 8.05 10.52
C PHE A 231 6.06 8.50 9.56
N LEU A 232 6.86 9.50 9.93
CA LEU A 232 7.93 10.02 9.07
C LEU A 232 9.01 8.96 8.83
N THR A 233 9.49 8.33 9.91
CA THR A 233 10.51 7.28 9.84
C THR A 233 10.03 6.13 8.96
N PHE A 234 8.79 5.68 9.14
CA PHE A 234 8.25 4.57 8.35
C PHE A 234 8.22 4.89 6.86
N ASN A 235 7.61 6.01 6.49
CA ASN A 235 7.47 6.39 5.09
C ASN A 235 8.83 6.65 4.43
N LEU A 236 9.72 7.39 5.09
CA LEU A 236 11.05 7.69 4.57
C LEU A 236 11.89 6.41 4.38
N CYS A 237 11.93 5.54 5.39
CA CYS A 237 12.71 4.30 5.31
C CYS A 237 12.11 3.32 4.28
N ALA A 238 10.79 3.23 4.16
CA ALA A 238 10.15 2.42 3.12
C ALA A 238 10.46 2.97 1.71
N MET A 239 10.49 4.29 1.53
CA MET A 239 10.94 4.92 0.29
C MET A 239 12.39 4.57 -0.01
N LEU A 240 13.31 4.74 0.95
CA LEU A 240 14.73 4.41 0.79
C LEU A 240 14.96 2.91 0.50
N GLY A 241 14.22 2.03 1.18
CA GLY A 241 14.26 0.60 0.90
C GLY A 241 13.80 0.28 -0.52
N SER A 242 12.74 0.93 -0.99
CA SER A 242 12.28 0.75 -2.38
C SER A 242 13.28 1.28 -3.39
N LEU A 243 13.87 2.44 -3.12
CA LEU A 243 14.91 3.02 -3.96
C LEU A 243 16.13 2.11 -4.04
N ALA A 244 16.55 1.52 -2.92
CA ALA A 244 17.68 0.61 -2.86
C ALA A 244 17.53 -0.61 -3.79
N THR A 245 16.30 -1.05 -4.10
CA THR A 245 16.07 -2.13 -5.10
C THR A 245 16.48 -1.75 -6.53
N SER A 246 16.58 -0.45 -6.83
CA SER A 246 17.06 0.03 -8.12
C SER A 246 18.57 -0.14 -8.27
N TRP A 247 19.32 -0.17 -7.15
CA TRP A 247 20.77 -0.35 -7.12
C TRP A 247 21.18 -1.78 -6.83
N VAL A 248 20.54 -2.43 -5.85
CA VAL A 248 20.90 -3.76 -5.38
C VAL A 248 19.64 -4.63 -5.33
N GLN A 249 19.67 -5.76 -6.04
CA GLN A 249 18.57 -6.72 -6.15
C GLN A 249 18.95 -8.03 -5.50
N TRP A 250 18.99 -8.03 -4.18
CA TRP A 250 19.32 -9.19 -3.37
C TRP A 250 18.36 -9.26 -2.18
N PRO A 251 17.70 -10.40 -1.91
CA PRO A 251 18.01 -11.74 -2.37
C PRO A 251 17.35 -12.12 -3.70
N LYS A 252 17.88 -13.15 -4.37
CA LYS A 252 17.28 -13.73 -5.59
C LYS A 252 15.85 -14.25 -5.30
N PRO A 253 14.97 -14.36 -6.32
CA PRO A 253 13.56 -14.74 -6.14
C PRO A 253 13.31 -16.01 -5.30
N LYS A 254 14.20 -17.01 -5.41
CA LYS A 254 14.14 -18.27 -4.66
C LYS A 254 14.33 -18.08 -3.15
N TYR A 255 15.13 -17.11 -2.74
CA TYR A 255 15.51 -16.88 -1.34
C TYR A 255 14.72 -15.75 -0.67
N LEU A 256 13.89 -15.01 -1.43
CA LEU A 256 13.12 -13.88 -0.91
C LEU A 256 12.17 -14.26 0.25
N VAL A 257 11.68 -15.50 0.27
CA VAL A 257 10.77 -15.99 1.31
C VAL A 257 11.37 -15.95 2.71
N TRP A 258 12.67 -16.20 2.85
CA TRP A 258 13.34 -16.26 4.15
C TRP A 258 13.32 -14.93 4.92
N PRO A 259 13.83 -13.81 4.36
CA PRO A 259 13.74 -12.53 5.05
C PRO A 259 12.30 -12.03 5.18
N VAL A 260 11.38 -12.44 4.29
CA VAL A 260 9.96 -12.09 4.40
C VAL A 260 9.31 -12.78 5.61
N VAL A 261 9.50 -14.09 5.76
CA VAL A 261 8.97 -14.84 6.91
C VAL A 261 9.60 -14.37 8.22
N LEU A 262 10.91 -14.07 8.21
CA LEU A 262 11.63 -13.54 9.37
C LEU A 262 11.00 -12.24 9.93
N ARG A 263 10.31 -11.45 9.09
CA ARG A 263 9.59 -10.25 9.56
C ARG A 263 8.59 -10.55 10.66
N VAL A 264 8.06 -11.78 10.77
CA VAL A 264 7.10 -12.15 11.81
C VAL A 264 7.63 -11.87 13.22
N VAL A 265 8.96 -11.86 13.39
CA VAL A 265 9.65 -11.52 14.64
C VAL A 265 9.39 -10.07 15.08
N PHE A 266 9.09 -9.15 14.15
CA PHE A 266 8.71 -7.79 14.52
C PHE A 266 7.42 -7.75 15.34
N LEU A 267 6.45 -8.65 15.13
CA LEU A 267 5.20 -8.64 15.89
C LEU A 267 5.43 -8.74 17.41
N PRO A 268 6.08 -9.79 17.95
CA PRO A 268 6.34 -9.87 19.37
C PRO A 268 7.28 -8.75 19.85
N LEU A 269 8.28 -8.34 19.07
CA LEU A 269 9.19 -7.26 19.46
C LEU A 269 8.45 -5.95 19.73
N PHE A 270 7.53 -5.54 18.84
CA PHE A 270 6.73 -4.32 19.04
C PHE A 270 5.70 -4.44 20.18
N LEU A 271 5.17 -5.64 20.45
CA LEU A 271 4.32 -5.87 21.62
C LEU A 271 5.10 -5.77 22.94
N PHE A 272 6.37 -6.16 22.95
CA PHE A 272 7.26 -6.07 24.12
C PHE A 272 7.88 -4.68 24.33
N CYS A 273 7.78 -3.77 23.35
CA CYS A 273 8.01 -2.34 23.55
C CYS A 273 6.95 -1.73 24.48
N ASN A 274 7.14 -0.46 24.86
CA ASN A 274 6.22 0.34 25.67
C ASN A 274 4.90 0.69 24.92
N TYR A 275 4.25 -0.30 24.33
CA TYR A 275 2.95 -0.23 23.68
C TYR A 275 1.85 -0.10 24.73
N GLN A 276 1.09 1.00 24.67
CA GLN A 276 0.02 1.33 25.60
C GLN A 276 -1.28 1.59 24.82
N PRO A 277 -2.05 0.53 24.50
CA PRO A 277 -3.32 0.69 23.80
C PRO A 277 -4.33 1.51 24.63
N LEU A 278 -5.14 2.30 23.94
CA LEU A 278 -6.20 3.09 24.57
C LEU A 278 -7.23 2.18 25.26
N ASN A 279 -7.61 2.52 26.49
CA ASN A 279 -8.64 1.85 27.31
C ASN A 279 -8.35 0.39 27.71
N ILE A 280 -7.11 -0.08 27.66
CA ILE A 280 -6.74 -1.43 28.07
C ILE A 280 -5.57 -1.39 29.06
N THR A 281 -5.73 -2.04 30.22
CA THR A 281 -4.64 -2.20 31.18
C THR A 281 -3.73 -3.32 30.72
N ARG A 282 -2.50 -2.95 30.36
CA ARG A 282 -1.44 -3.88 30.01
C ARG A 282 -1.03 -4.74 31.21
N VAL A 283 -1.01 -6.05 31.02
CA VAL A 283 -0.51 -7.03 32.02
C VAL A 283 0.84 -7.59 31.59
N LEU A 284 1.08 -7.69 30.28
CA LEU A 284 2.34 -8.19 29.72
C LEU A 284 3.53 -7.29 30.13
N PRO A 285 4.64 -7.82 30.64
CA PRO A 285 5.80 -7.01 31.01
C PRO A 285 6.39 -6.28 29.80
N VAL A 286 6.97 -5.10 30.04
CA VAL A 286 7.73 -4.34 29.04
C VAL A 286 9.20 -4.74 29.14
N TYR A 287 9.71 -5.45 28.13
CA TYR A 287 11.12 -5.85 28.08
C TYR A 287 11.99 -4.81 27.36
N ILE A 288 11.42 -4.04 26.43
CA ILE A 288 12.14 -3.02 25.66
C ILE A 288 11.70 -1.63 26.13
N ASN A 289 12.45 -1.08 27.09
CA ASN A 289 12.24 0.27 27.66
C ASN A 289 13.16 1.34 27.03
N ASN A 290 13.94 0.98 26.01
CA ASN A 290 14.88 1.91 25.37
C ASN A 290 14.30 2.44 24.04
N ASP A 291 14.03 3.74 24.00
CA ASP A 291 13.42 4.40 22.84
C ASP A 291 14.32 4.36 21.59
N TRP A 292 15.64 4.30 21.74
CA TRP A 292 16.56 4.08 20.61
C TRP A 292 16.42 2.71 19.98
N VAL A 293 16.18 1.67 20.79
CA VAL A 293 15.94 0.32 20.30
C VAL A 293 14.61 0.26 19.57
N PHE A 294 13.57 0.87 20.12
CA PHE A 294 12.28 1.02 19.43
C PHE A 294 12.42 1.73 18.09
N TRP A 295 13.11 2.86 18.05
CA TRP A 295 13.29 3.62 16.82
C TRP A 295 14.12 2.85 15.78
N GLY A 296 15.19 2.17 16.22
CA GLY A 296 15.98 1.27 15.38
C GLY A 296 15.15 0.12 14.79
N LEU A 297 14.29 -0.51 15.58
CA LEU A 297 13.34 -1.52 15.11
C LEU A 297 12.39 -0.95 14.06
N GLY A 298 11.87 0.26 14.29
CA GLY A 298 11.06 1.01 13.33
C GLY A 298 11.77 1.22 12.00
N ILE A 299 13.02 1.67 12.01
CA ILE A 299 13.85 1.87 10.81
C ILE A 299 14.03 0.56 10.04
N VAL A 300 14.46 -0.51 10.72
CA VAL A 300 14.73 -1.81 10.08
C VAL A 300 13.45 -2.42 9.50
N MET A 301 12.34 -2.39 10.25
CA MET A 301 11.03 -2.91 9.80
C MET A 301 10.54 -2.16 8.55
N SER A 302 10.68 -0.84 8.54
CA SER A 302 10.20 0.04 7.47
C SER A 302 11.05 -0.09 6.20
N PHE A 303 12.38 -0.06 6.36
CA PHE A 303 13.32 -0.26 5.26
C PHE A 303 13.11 -1.62 4.61
N SER A 304 13.06 -2.69 5.41
CA SER A 304 12.80 -4.03 4.91
C SER A 304 11.42 -4.14 4.26
N SER A 305 10.42 -3.36 4.71
CA SER A 305 9.08 -3.38 4.11
C SER A 305 9.13 -2.86 2.68
N GLY A 306 9.73 -1.68 2.48
CA GLY A 306 9.87 -1.08 1.15
C GLY A 306 10.75 -1.92 0.22
N TYR A 307 11.86 -2.43 0.75
CA TYR A 307 12.82 -3.22 -0.02
C TYR A 307 12.23 -4.57 -0.48
N LEU A 308 11.70 -5.38 0.46
CA LEU A 308 11.19 -6.73 0.14
C LEU A 308 9.88 -6.69 -0.65
N SER A 309 9.00 -5.72 -0.39
CA SER A 309 7.78 -5.56 -1.20
C SER A 309 8.09 -5.15 -2.64
N SER A 310 9.04 -4.24 -2.85
CA SER A 310 9.50 -3.85 -4.19
C SER A 310 10.08 -5.04 -4.95
N LEU A 311 10.96 -5.83 -4.33
CA LEU A 311 11.48 -7.06 -4.94
C LEU A 311 10.37 -8.06 -5.28
N GLY A 312 9.43 -8.30 -4.36
CA GLY A 312 8.31 -9.21 -4.60
C GLY A 312 7.44 -8.78 -5.79
N MET A 313 7.11 -7.49 -5.86
CA MET A 313 6.34 -6.92 -6.98
C MET A 313 7.11 -6.97 -8.30
N MET A 314 8.43 -6.80 -8.28
CA MET A 314 9.29 -6.91 -9.47
C MET A 314 9.45 -8.36 -9.95
N TYR A 315 9.52 -9.32 -9.03
CA TYR A 315 9.74 -10.74 -9.36
C TYR A 315 8.46 -11.48 -9.76
N ALA A 316 7.28 -11.07 -9.26
CA ALA A 316 6.03 -11.78 -9.57
C ALA A 316 5.71 -11.86 -11.08
N PRO A 317 5.77 -10.76 -11.87
CA PRO A 317 5.56 -10.81 -13.32
C PRO A 317 6.60 -11.63 -14.08
N GLN A 318 7.82 -11.76 -13.55
CA GLN A 318 8.93 -12.49 -14.15
C GLN A 318 8.91 -13.99 -13.84
N SER A 319 8.08 -14.41 -12.88
CA SER A 319 7.95 -15.82 -12.50
C SER A 319 7.09 -16.61 -13.50
N VAL A 320 6.53 -15.94 -14.49
CA VAL A 320 5.66 -16.50 -15.54
C VAL A 320 6.17 -16.07 -16.91
N GLU A 321 5.68 -16.72 -17.96
CA GLU A 321 5.99 -16.33 -19.33
C GLU A 321 5.59 -14.86 -19.62
N PRO A 322 6.33 -14.12 -20.47
CA PRO A 322 6.05 -12.71 -20.77
C PRO A 322 4.61 -12.42 -21.21
N ARG A 323 3.94 -13.41 -21.83
CA ARG A 323 2.52 -13.39 -22.21
C ARG A 323 1.58 -13.21 -21.02
N TYR A 324 1.93 -13.80 -19.87
CA TYR A 324 1.13 -13.80 -18.65
C TYR A 324 1.63 -12.82 -17.59
N ALA A 325 2.72 -12.10 -17.86
CA ALA A 325 3.34 -11.16 -16.93
C ALA A 325 2.36 -10.09 -16.42
N MET A 326 1.49 -9.56 -17.30
CA MET A 326 0.42 -8.62 -16.92
C MET A 326 -0.49 -9.23 -15.86
N THR A 327 -1.00 -10.44 -16.10
CA THR A 327 -1.91 -11.13 -15.19
C THR A 327 -1.23 -11.44 -13.86
N ALA A 328 0.03 -11.87 -13.88
CA ALA A 328 0.82 -12.09 -12.67
C ALA A 328 1.06 -10.78 -11.87
N GLY A 329 1.31 -9.66 -12.54
CA GLY A 329 1.40 -8.35 -11.90
C GLY A 329 0.08 -7.91 -11.25
N MET A 330 -1.05 -8.18 -11.92
CA MET A 330 -2.38 -7.94 -11.34
C MET A 330 -2.65 -8.84 -10.12
N PHE A 331 -2.23 -10.12 -10.16
CA PHE A 331 -2.30 -11.01 -9.00
C PHE A 331 -1.44 -10.51 -7.84
N ALA A 332 -0.24 -9.97 -8.11
CA ALA A 332 0.63 -9.40 -7.09
C ALA A 332 -0.03 -8.18 -6.42
N ALA A 333 -0.65 -7.29 -7.20
CA ALA A 333 -1.41 -6.16 -6.68
C ALA A 333 -2.63 -6.60 -5.85
N ALA A 334 -3.34 -7.64 -6.26
CA ALA A 334 -4.45 -8.19 -5.47
C ALA A 334 -3.97 -8.78 -4.14
N MET A 335 -2.82 -9.47 -4.14
CA MET A 335 -2.22 -10.03 -2.93
C MET A 335 -1.65 -8.98 -1.98
N LEU A 336 -1.15 -7.86 -2.51
CA LEU A 336 -0.81 -6.67 -1.74
C LEU A 336 -2.02 -6.15 -0.97
N ILE A 337 -3.16 -5.93 -1.64
CA ILE A 337 -4.39 -5.42 -1.00
C ILE A 337 -4.92 -6.43 0.03
N THR A 338 -4.83 -7.73 -0.28
CA THR A 338 -5.21 -8.81 0.63
C THR A 338 -4.34 -8.82 1.89
N GLY A 339 -3.03 -8.60 1.75
CA GLY A 339 -2.10 -8.46 2.88
C GLY A 339 -2.44 -7.26 3.76
N ILE A 340 -2.74 -6.11 3.15
CA ILE A 340 -3.19 -4.91 3.88
C ILE A 340 -4.45 -5.21 4.69
N PHE A 341 -5.48 -5.80 4.07
CA PHE A 341 -6.75 -6.08 4.71
C PHE A 341 -6.59 -7.05 5.90
N THR A 342 -5.93 -8.19 5.65
CA THR A 342 -5.71 -9.22 6.69
C THR A 342 -4.81 -8.73 7.83
N GLY A 343 -3.79 -7.92 7.53
CA GLY A 343 -2.94 -7.29 8.54
C GLY A 343 -3.72 -6.36 9.46
N LEU A 344 -4.56 -5.48 8.89
CA LEU A 344 -5.40 -4.57 9.67
C LEU A 344 -6.45 -5.29 10.54
N LEU A 345 -6.95 -6.45 10.09
CA LEU A 345 -7.80 -7.29 10.93
C LEU A 345 -7.00 -7.91 12.08
N PHE A 346 -5.79 -8.40 11.79
CA PHE A 346 -4.91 -8.99 12.80
C PHE A 346 -4.49 -7.98 13.87
N THR A 347 -4.25 -6.72 13.49
CA THR A 347 -3.96 -5.61 14.43
C THR A 347 -4.97 -5.53 15.59
N ARG A 348 -6.24 -5.88 15.37
CA ARG A 348 -7.26 -5.86 16.42
C ARG A 348 -7.01 -6.89 17.53
N LEU A 349 -6.22 -7.93 17.24
CA LEU A 349 -5.83 -8.94 18.21
C LEU A 349 -4.67 -8.46 19.11
N CYS A 350 -3.85 -7.52 18.63
CA CYS A 350 -2.68 -7.01 19.35
C CYS A 350 -3.00 -6.47 20.76
N PRO A 351 -4.04 -5.65 20.99
CA PRO A 351 -4.41 -5.23 22.34
C PRO A 351 -4.82 -6.38 23.25
N MET A 352 -5.50 -7.41 22.71
CA MET A 352 -5.92 -8.58 23.49
C MET A 352 -4.72 -9.41 23.98
N PHE A 353 -3.67 -9.53 23.15
CA PHE A 353 -2.43 -10.21 23.54
C PHE A 353 -1.68 -9.51 24.68
N VAL A 354 -1.84 -8.20 24.84
CA VAL A 354 -1.15 -7.42 25.88
C VAL A 354 -1.97 -7.35 27.17
N GLN A 355 -3.29 -7.57 27.06
CA GLN A 355 -4.20 -7.70 28.19
C GLN A 355 -4.03 -9.04 28.93
N HIS A 356 -3.61 -10.10 28.24
CA HIS A 356 -3.41 -11.43 28.83
C HIS A 356 -1.92 -11.74 28.93
N ASN A 357 -1.45 -12.17 30.10
CA ASN A 357 -0.06 -12.62 30.26
C ASN A 357 0.09 -14.04 29.72
N PHE A 358 0.18 -14.19 28.40
CA PHE A 358 0.34 -15.49 27.75
C PHE A 358 1.66 -16.19 28.11
N LEU A 359 2.62 -15.48 28.71
CA LEU A 359 3.87 -16.07 29.23
C LEU A 359 3.62 -17.01 30.41
N ASP A 360 2.56 -16.78 31.20
CA ASP A 360 2.18 -17.66 32.31
C ASP A 360 1.65 -19.02 31.84
N TRP A 361 1.31 -19.15 30.54
CA TRP A 361 0.89 -20.40 29.91
C TRP A 361 2.04 -21.16 29.23
N LEU A 362 3.18 -20.49 29.04
CA LEU A 362 4.37 -21.02 28.35
C LEU A 362 5.42 -21.56 29.32
N ILE A 363 5.31 -21.18 30.60
CA ILE A 363 6.09 -21.67 31.74
C ILE A 363 5.24 -22.73 32.44
#